data_AF-A0A392T1E3-F1
#
_entry.id   AF-A0A392T1E3-F1
#
_cell.length_a   1.000
_cell.length_b   1.000
_cell.length_c   1.000
_cell.angle_alpha   90.00
_cell.angle_beta   90.00
_cell.angle_gamma   90.00
#
_symmetry.space_group_name_H-M   'P 1'
#
loop_
_entity.id
_entity.type
_entity.pdbx_description
1 polymer ?
#
loop_
_entity_poly.entity_id
_entity_poly.type
_entity_poly.pdbx_seq_one_letter_code
_entity_poly.pdbx_strand_id
1 'polypeptide(L)'
;DVSDVPPEREVEFTIDLVPGTGPISMAPYRMSASELKELKKHLEDLLEKKFIRPSVSPWGAPVLLVKKKDGSMRLCIDYRQLNK
;
A
#
# COMPACT_ATOMS: atom_id res chain seq x y z
N ASP A 1 -3.51 19.59 13.48
CA ASP A 1 -3.97 20.26 12.25
C ASP A 1 -3.41 19.51 11.06
N VAL A 2 -4.26 19.01 10.15
CA VAL A 2 -3.81 18.20 9.00
C VAL A 2 -3.94 19.07 7.75
N SER A 3 -2.95 19.91 7.52
CA SER A 3 -2.87 20.83 6.36
C SER A 3 -2.55 20.13 5.03
N ASP A 4 -2.28 18.82 5.03
CA ASP A 4 -1.68 18.10 3.89
C ASP A 4 -2.60 17.09 3.19
N VAL A 5 -3.87 16.98 3.59
CA VAL A 5 -4.85 16.22 2.81
C VAL A 5 -5.53 17.16 1.81
N PRO A 6 -5.82 16.69 0.58
CA PRO A 6 -6.57 17.50 -0.38
C PRO A 6 -7.87 18.03 0.25
N PRO A 7 -8.33 19.23 -0.15
CA PRO A 7 -9.61 19.73 0.31
C PRO A 7 -10.71 18.75 -0.09
N GLU A 8 -11.77 18.72 0.72
CA GLU A 8 -12.98 17.97 0.41
C GLU A 8 -13.49 18.33 -0.98
N ARG A 9 -13.87 17.32 -1.76
CA ARG A 9 -14.36 17.48 -3.14
C ARG A 9 -15.84 17.13 -3.15
N GLU A 10 -16.61 17.82 -4.00
CA GLU A 10 -18.05 17.54 -4.17
C GLU A 10 -18.33 16.13 -4.70
N VAL A 11 -17.34 15.50 -5.34
CA VAL A 11 -17.46 14.15 -5.91
C VAL A 11 -16.75 13.14 -5.02
N GLU A 12 -17.52 12.24 -4.42
CA GLU A 12 -17.00 11.03 -3.79
C GLU A 12 -16.80 9.93 -4.84
N PHE A 13 -15.64 9.27 -4.77
CA PHE A 13 -15.36 8.12 -5.61
C PHE A 13 -15.57 6.84 -4.80
N THR A 14 -16.45 5.96 -5.29
CA THR A 14 -16.63 4.60 -4.78
C THR A 14 -15.85 3.62 -5.65
N ILE A 15 -15.25 2.61 -5.03
CA ILE A 15 -14.61 1.49 -5.73
C ILE A 15 -15.56 0.30 -5.61
N ASP A 16 -16.34 0.06 -6.66
CA ASP A 16 -17.24 -1.09 -6.72
C ASP A 16 -16.47 -2.37 -7.08
N LEU A 17 -16.74 -3.44 -6.34
CA LEU A 17 -16.20 -4.76 -6.61
C LEU A 17 -17.22 -5.62 -7.35
N VAL A 18 -16.75 -6.62 -8.09
CA VAL A 18 -17.63 -7.64 -8.69
C VAL A 18 -18.52 -8.27 -7.60
N PRO A 19 -19.84 -8.44 -7.84
CA PRO A 19 -20.74 -9.02 -6.85
C PRO A 19 -20.25 -10.39 -6.34
N GLY A 20 -20.22 -10.56 -5.02
CA GLY A 20 -19.75 -11.79 -4.37
C GLY A 20 -18.25 -11.83 -4.08
N THR A 21 -17.48 -10.81 -4.47
CA THR A 21 -16.06 -10.70 -4.11
C THR A 21 -15.92 -10.47 -2.60
N GLY A 22 -15.37 -11.46 -1.90
CA GLY A 22 -15.00 -11.36 -0.49
C GLY A 22 -13.57 -10.84 -0.28
N PRO A 23 -13.15 -10.66 0.98
CA PRO A 23 -11.81 -10.18 1.29
C PRO A 23 -10.70 -11.09 0.77
N ILE A 24 -9.69 -10.47 0.16
CA ILE A 24 -8.47 -11.14 -0.27
C ILE A 24 -7.37 -10.79 0.74
N SER A 25 -6.76 -11.81 1.34
CA SER A 25 -5.62 -11.65 2.25
C SER A 25 -4.49 -12.57 1.84
N MET A 26 -3.37 -11.99 1.43
CA MET A 26 -2.17 -12.71 1.03
C MET A 26 -1.02 -12.40 1.97
N ALA A 27 -0.25 -13.43 2.31
CA ALA A 27 0.97 -13.28 3.10
C ALA A 27 2.02 -12.45 2.32
N PRO A 28 2.77 -11.57 3.00
CA PRO A 28 3.91 -10.88 2.38
C PRO A 28 4.96 -11.84 1.83
N TYR A 29 5.66 -11.42 0.77
CA TYR A 29 6.80 -12.18 0.26
C TYR A 29 7.95 -12.21 1.27
N ARG A 30 8.78 -13.27 1.18
CA ARG A 30 10.00 -13.36 1.98
C ARG A 30 10.97 -12.25 1.57
N MET A 31 11.49 -11.52 2.56
CA MET A 31 12.43 -10.42 2.36
C MET A 31 13.74 -10.71 3.10
N SER A 32 14.84 -10.21 2.54
CA SER A 32 16.13 -10.09 3.24
C SER A 32 16.06 -9.01 4.33
N ALA A 33 17.04 -9.00 5.23
CA ALA A 33 17.16 -7.97 6.25
C ALA A 33 17.28 -6.55 5.66
N SER A 34 17.97 -6.43 4.50
CA SER A 34 18.14 -5.15 3.81
C SER A 34 16.83 -4.61 3.23
N GLU A 35 16.03 -5.49 2.62
CA GLU A 35 14.72 -5.15 2.08
C GLU A 35 13.74 -4.77 3.19
N LEU A 36 13.76 -5.51 4.31
CA LEU A 36 12.90 -5.20 5.45
C LEU A 36 13.23 -3.82 6.05
N LYS A 37 14.50 -3.44 6.12
CA LYS A 37 14.93 -2.12 6.58
C LYS A 37 14.41 -1.02 5.66
N GLU A 38 14.52 -1.22 4.34
CA GLU A 38 14.03 -0.26 3.35
C GLU A 38 12.50 -0.15 3.33
N LEU A 39 11.80 -1.27 3.50
CA LEU A 39 10.35 -1.31 3.65
C LEU A 39 9.90 -0.46 4.85
N LYS A 40 10.52 -0.65 6.02
CA LYS A 40 10.19 0.12 7.23
C LYS A 40 10.37 1.62 7.01
N LYS A 41 11.49 2.01 6.41
CA LYS A 41 11.76 3.42 6.06
C LYS A 41 10.66 4.01 5.17
N HIS A 42 10.28 3.31 4.09
CA HIS A 42 9.19 3.78 3.23
C HIS A 42 7.84 3.88 3.97
N LEU A 43 7.53 2.92 4.86
CA LEU A 43 6.30 2.96 5.65
C LEU A 43 6.29 4.15 6.62
N GLU A 44 7.40 4.42 7.30
CA GLU A 44 7.56 5.58 8.19
C GLU A 44 7.33 6.89 7.43
N ASP A 45 8.00 7.08 6.29
CA ASP A 45 7.84 8.26 5.44
C ASP A 45 6.38 8.45 4.97
N LEU A 46 5.69 7.35 4.62
CA LEU A 46 4.28 7.38 4.16
C LEU A 46 3.30 7.66 5.30
N LEU A 47 3.59 7.18 6.52
CA LEU A 47 2.83 7.47 7.72
C LEU A 47 2.99 8.94 8.14
N GLU A 48 4.21 9.47 8.10
CA GLU A 48 4.49 10.88 8.41
C GLU A 48 3.76 11.82 7.45
N LYS A 49 3.78 11.49 6.16
CA LYS A 49 3.00 12.20 5.12
C LYS A 49 1.49 11.97 5.18
N LYS A 50 1.01 11.11 6.09
CA LYS A 50 -0.40 10.73 6.26
C LYS A 50 -1.04 10.14 4.99
N PHE A 51 -0.22 9.59 4.09
CA PHE A 51 -0.71 8.91 2.88
C PHE A 51 -1.26 7.52 3.20
N ILE A 52 -0.79 6.91 4.29
CA ILE A 52 -1.30 5.63 4.80
C ILE A 52 -1.60 5.74 6.31
N ARG A 53 -2.34 4.76 6.83
CA ARG A 53 -2.62 4.61 8.26
C ARG A 53 -2.65 3.11 8.64
N PRO A 54 -2.41 2.77 9.91
CA PRO A 54 -2.69 1.42 10.41
C PRO A 54 -4.16 1.06 10.18
N SER A 55 -4.42 -0.22 9.88
CA SER A 55 -5.75 -0.72 9.56
C SER A 55 -5.92 -2.15 10.11
N VAL A 56 -7.16 -2.50 10.46
CA VAL A 56 -7.58 -3.85 10.86
C VAL A 56 -8.43 -4.52 9.76
N SER A 57 -8.25 -4.08 8.51
CA SER A 57 -9.00 -4.60 7.36
C SER A 57 -8.78 -6.11 7.17
N PRO A 58 -9.81 -6.88 6.79
CA PRO A 58 -9.64 -8.27 6.38
C PRO A 58 -8.94 -8.40 5.01
N TRP A 59 -8.74 -7.29 4.30
CA TRP A 59 -8.05 -7.22 3.01
C TRP A 59 -6.54 -6.99 3.21
N GLY A 60 -5.73 -7.75 2.50
CA GLY A 60 -4.27 -7.66 2.51
C GLY A 60 -3.65 -8.07 1.18
N ALA A 61 -2.86 -7.18 0.60
CA ALA A 61 -2.07 -7.45 -0.60
C ALA A 61 -0.57 -7.49 -0.24
N PRO A 62 0.23 -8.35 -0.88
CA PRO A 62 1.64 -8.45 -0.56
C PRO A 62 2.41 -7.26 -1.17
N VAL A 63 3.46 -6.85 -0.46
CA VAL A 63 4.41 -5.82 -0.91
C VAL A 63 5.65 -6.49 -1.49
N LEU A 64 6.20 -5.88 -2.54
CA LEU A 64 7.48 -6.22 -3.14
C LEU A 64 8.33 -4.96 -3.34
N LEU A 65 9.65 -5.12 -3.25
CA LEU A 65 10.61 -4.06 -3.54
C LEU A 65 11.26 -4.31 -4.90
N VAL A 66 11.27 -3.29 -5.75
CA VAL A 66 11.89 -3.35 -7.08
C VAL A 66 13.05 -2.37 -7.14
N LYS A 67 14.21 -2.84 -7.58
CA LYS A 67 15.37 -1.98 -7.81
C LYS A 67 15.15 -1.10 -9.05
N LYS A 68 15.26 0.21 -8.88
CA LYS A 68 15.26 1.19 -9.98
C LYS A 68 16.64 1.24 -10.64
N LYS A 69 16.69 1.87 -11.83
CA LYS A 69 17.95 2.10 -12.58
C LYS A 69 18.98 2.89 -11.78
N ASP A 70 18.53 3.83 -10.94
CA ASP A 70 19.39 4.65 -10.07
C ASP A 70 19.91 3.91 -8.83
N GLY A 71 19.54 2.64 -8.66
CA GLY A 71 19.94 1.82 -7.52
C GLY A 71 19.03 1.91 -6.30
N SER A 72 18.08 2.86 -6.26
CA SER A 72 17.08 2.95 -5.19
C SER A 72 16.05 1.82 -5.29
N MET A 73 15.39 1.50 -4.18
CA MET A 73 14.27 0.55 -4.16
C MET A 73 12.95 1.28 -4.32
N ARG A 74 11.98 0.65 -4.99
CA ARG A 74 10.60 1.12 -5.10
C ARG A 74 9.68 0.13 -4.39
N LEU A 75 8.86 0.65 -3.47
CA LEU A 75 7.73 -0.07 -2.89
C LEU A 75 6.65 -0.29 -3.95
N CYS A 76 6.28 -1.54 -4.20
CA CYS A 76 5.21 -1.94 -5.10
C CYS A 76 4.23 -2.85 -4.34
N ILE A 77 2.92 -2.65 -4.55
CA ILE A 77 1.88 -3.50 -3.96
C ILE A 77 1.32 -4.39 -5.07
N ASP A 78 1.25 -5.69 -4.82
CA ASP A 78 0.72 -6.65 -5.79
C ASP A 78 -0.80 -6.77 -5.67
N TYR A 79 -1.51 -5.94 -6.42
CA TYR A 79 -2.97 -5.97 -6.51
C TYR A 79 -3.52 -6.98 -7.53
N ARG A 80 -2.70 -7.88 -8.09
CA ARG A 80 -3.15 -8.80 -9.15
C ARG A 80 -4.36 -9.64 -8.77
N GLN A 81 -4.49 -10.06 -7.50
CA GLN A 81 -5.67 -10.81 -7.06
C GLN A 81 -6.89 -9.91 -6.87
N LEU A 82 -6.70 -8.67 -6.40
CA LEU A 82 -7.77 -7.69 -6.22
C LEU A 82 -8.36 -7.23 -7.56
N ASN A 83 -7.51 -7.08 -8.58
CA ASN A 83 -7.88 -6.55 -9.89
C ASN A 83 -8.37 -7.63 -10.87
N LYS A 84 -8.65 -8.85 -10.38
CA LYS A 84 -9.32 -9.87 -11.19
C LYS A 84 -10.80 -9.52 -11.35
#